data_AF-A0A2G1DIL3-F1
#
_entry.id   AF-A0A2G1DIL3-F1
#
_cell.length_a   1.000
_cell.length_b   1.000
_cell.length_c   1.000
_cell.angle_alpha   90.00
_cell.angle_beta   90.00
_cell.angle_gamma   90.00
#
_symmetry.space_group_name_H-M   'P 1'
#
loop_
_entity.id
_entity.type
_entity.pdbx_description
1 polymer ?
#
loop_
_entity_poly.entity_id
_entity_poly.type
_entity_poly.pdbx_seq_one_letter_code
_entity_poly.pdbx_strand_id
1 'polypeptide(L)'
;MIDKKQIQEEIIQQYSNHDDFDEILRDFSYDINLSKWAYLFATKKFETNHDLSRKVFHYALASSKDFRDYLDFAYYISKEDGLCDNTLAKEAYKLAITKATLLRDMRYIADTLSTKDNSFTDENMAKSVYKDAIKQSNTAYDYVSIAESLCDEKMLNDKEFAKEVYELAIKACENSDELEAIAQSVVQEDNLADETWALKIYSMSSLSK
;
A
#
# COMPACT_ATOMS: atom_id res chain seq x y z
N MET A 1 -22.30 15.35 2.95
CA MET A 1 -21.06 15.32 3.75
C MET A 1 -21.45 14.86 5.13
N ILE A 2 -20.84 13.78 5.65
CA ILE A 2 -21.16 13.30 7.00
C ILE A 2 -20.62 14.34 7.99
N ASP A 3 -21.49 14.81 8.89
CA ASP A 3 -21.14 15.82 9.87
C ASP A 3 -20.48 15.16 11.09
N LYS A 4 -19.28 15.60 11.44
CA LYS A 4 -18.55 15.18 12.65
C LYS A 4 -19.43 15.29 13.89
N LYS A 5 -20.23 16.35 13.99
CA LYS A 5 -21.09 16.59 15.14
C LYS A 5 -22.15 15.50 15.29
N GLN A 6 -22.73 15.02 14.20
CA GLN A 6 -23.72 13.95 14.21
C GLN A 6 -23.11 12.63 14.70
N ILE A 7 -21.89 12.31 14.25
CA ILE A 7 -21.16 11.13 14.72
C ILE A 7 -20.89 11.24 16.23
N GLN A 8 -20.45 12.40 16.72
CA GLN A 8 -20.20 12.62 18.14
C GLN A 8 -21.48 12.51 18.99
N GLU A 9 -22.60 13.06 18.52
CA GLU A 9 -23.91 12.94 19.19
C GLU A 9 -24.34 11.47 19.30
N GLU A 10 -24.15 10.68 18.25
CA GLU A 10 -24.43 9.24 18.24
C GLU A 10 -23.53 8.48 19.24
N ILE A 11 -22.23 8.77 19.26
CA ILE A 11 -21.28 8.20 20.24
C ILE A 11 -21.70 8.53 21.67
N ILE A 12 -22.09 9.77 21.95
CA ILE A 12 -22.56 10.19 23.28
C ILE A 12 -23.81 9.42 23.70
N GLN A 13 -24.77 9.27 22.77
CA GLN A 13 -26.02 8.56 23.06
C GLN A 13 -25.81 7.08 23.34
N GLN A 14 -24.91 6.41 22.60
CA GLN A 14 -24.75 4.97 22.68
C GLN A 14 -23.68 4.53 23.69
N TYR A 15 -22.61 5.32 23.87
CA TYR A 15 -21.40 4.88 24.56
C TYR A 15 -20.96 5.79 25.72
N SER A 16 -21.82 6.67 26.23
CA SER A 16 -21.49 7.54 27.38
C SER A 16 -21.07 6.80 28.66
N ASN A 17 -21.45 5.53 28.81
CA ASN A 17 -21.06 4.68 29.94
C ASN A 17 -19.93 3.69 29.61
N HIS A 18 -19.36 3.74 28.39
CA HIS A 18 -18.28 2.84 27.98
C HIS A 18 -16.93 3.33 28.53
N ASP A 19 -16.05 2.43 28.96
CA ASP A 19 -14.78 2.80 29.60
C ASP A 19 -13.87 3.67 28.71
N ASP A 20 -13.93 3.47 27.39
CA ASP A 20 -13.17 4.26 26.41
C ASP A 20 -13.83 5.61 26.03
N PHE A 21 -15.00 5.95 26.57
CA PHE A 21 -15.79 7.10 26.10
C PHE A 21 -15.00 8.41 26.03
N ASP A 22 -14.26 8.74 27.10
CA ASP A 22 -13.45 9.95 27.17
C ASP A 22 -12.30 9.94 26.15
N GLU A 23 -11.71 8.76 25.89
CA GLU A 23 -10.66 8.59 24.87
C GLU A 23 -11.23 8.82 23.47
N ILE A 24 -12.40 8.22 23.18
CA ILE A 24 -13.09 8.38 21.90
C ILE A 24 -13.38 9.87 21.67
N LEU A 25 -14.02 10.57 22.60
CA LEU A 25 -14.36 11.97 22.42
C LEU A 25 -13.13 12.87 22.24
N ARG A 26 -12.08 12.62 23.02
CA ARG A 26 -10.80 13.34 22.88
C ARG A 26 -10.20 13.12 21.50
N ASP A 27 -10.11 11.87 21.05
CA ASP A 27 -9.50 11.53 19.77
C ASP A 27 -10.30 12.10 18.60
N PHE A 28 -11.63 12.03 18.66
CA PHE A 28 -12.51 12.71 17.70
C PHE A 28 -12.31 14.23 17.72
N SER A 29 -12.08 14.87 18.87
CA SER A 29 -11.88 16.33 18.91
C SER A 29 -10.65 16.79 18.12
N TYR A 30 -9.61 15.94 18.02
CA TYR A 30 -8.36 16.20 17.31
C TYR A 30 -8.24 15.51 15.96
N ASP A 31 -9.26 14.76 15.53
CA ASP A 31 -9.25 13.95 14.30
C ASP A 31 -8.09 12.94 14.26
N ILE A 32 -7.74 12.38 15.42
CA ILE A 32 -6.70 11.36 15.58
C ILE A 32 -7.34 9.99 15.80
N ASN A 33 -6.61 8.92 15.45
CA ASN A 33 -7.03 7.53 15.68
C ASN A 33 -8.42 7.15 15.09
N LEU A 34 -8.92 7.90 14.11
CA LEU A 34 -10.27 7.68 13.56
C LEU A 34 -10.41 6.27 12.96
N SER A 35 -9.36 5.73 12.34
CA SER A 35 -9.34 4.37 11.78
C SER A 35 -9.43 3.29 12.86
N LYS A 36 -8.68 3.45 13.96
CA LYS A 36 -8.77 2.59 15.14
C LYS A 36 -10.21 2.58 15.67
N TRP A 37 -10.81 3.74 15.90
CA TRP A 37 -12.16 3.80 16.45
C TRP A 37 -13.20 3.27 15.48
N ALA A 38 -13.12 3.63 14.19
CA ALA A 38 -14.00 3.08 13.16
C ALA A 38 -13.92 1.55 13.12
N TYR A 39 -12.73 0.97 13.16
CA TYR A 39 -12.55 -0.48 13.27
C TYR A 39 -13.18 -1.04 14.54
N LEU A 40 -12.85 -0.48 15.70
CA LEU A 40 -13.34 -0.97 16.99
C LEU A 40 -14.87 -0.94 17.08
N PHE A 41 -15.53 0.09 16.54
CA PHE A 41 -16.99 0.14 16.45
C PHE A 41 -17.59 -1.07 15.74
N ALA A 42 -16.91 -1.64 14.74
CA ALA A 42 -17.37 -2.85 14.05
C ALA A 42 -17.07 -4.15 14.81
N THR A 43 -16.24 -4.11 15.85
CA THR A 43 -15.91 -5.31 16.63
C THR A 43 -16.91 -5.56 17.76
N LYS A 44 -16.82 -6.74 18.38
CA LYS A 44 -17.62 -7.09 19.57
C LYS A 44 -17.45 -6.12 20.74
N LYS A 45 -16.34 -5.36 20.78
CA LYS A 45 -16.08 -4.37 21.84
C LYS A 45 -17.17 -3.29 21.89
N PHE A 46 -17.76 -2.98 20.74
CA PHE A 46 -18.83 -1.98 20.60
C PHE A 46 -20.09 -2.59 19.98
N GLU A 47 -20.36 -3.86 20.29
CA GLU A 47 -21.57 -4.57 19.87
C GLU A 47 -21.74 -4.66 18.34
N THR A 48 -20.64 -4.63 17.58
CA THR A 48 -20.64 -4.79 16.12
C THR A 48 -21.46 -3.69 15.43
N ASN A 49 -21.28 -2.44 15.87
CA ASN A 49 -21.90 -1.25 15.29
C ASN A 49 -21.29 -0.87 13.94
N HIS A 50 -21.65 -1.63 12.91
CA HIS A 50 -21.21 -1.43 11.53
C HIS A 50 -21.66 -0.09 10.93
N ASP A 51 -22.81 0.44 11.35
CA ASP A 51 -23.32 1.71 10.85
C ASP A 51 -22.45 2.88 11.30
N LEU A 52 -22.16 2.95 12.61
CA LEU A 52 -21.25 3.96 13.16
C LEU A 52 -19.83 3.79 12.61
N SER A 53 -19.31 2.55 12.59
CA SER A 53 -18.01 2.23 11.99
C SER A 53 -17.89 2.80 10.56
N ARG A 54 -18.88 2.51 9.70
CA ARG A 54 -18.93 3.00 8.32
C ARG A 54 -19.01 4.52 8.23
N LYS A 55 -19.82 5.17 9.08
CA LYS A 55 -19.89 6.65 9.14
C LYS A 55 -18.53 7.26 9.48
N VAL A 56 -17.82 6.69 10.45
CA VAL A 56 -16.50 7.18 10.87
C VAL A 56 -15.47 6.98 9.76
N PHE A 57 -15.45 5.83 9.08
CA PHE A 57 -14.56 5.64 7.92
C PHE A 57 -14.84 6.62 6.79
N HIS A 58 -16.11 6.84 6.44
CA HIS A 58 -16.46 7.84 5.42
C HIS A 58 -16.05 9.26 5.83
N TYR A 59 -16.20 9.62 7.10
CA TYR A 59 -15.71 10.89 7.62
C TYR A 59 -14.18 10.99 7.51
N ALA A 60 -13.46 9.96 7.95
CA ALA A 60 -12.00 9.89 7.90
C ALA A 60 -11.47 9.97 6.45
N LEU A 61 -12.10 9.24 5.52
CA LEU A 61 -11.76 9.28 4.09
C LEU A 61 -11.97 10.70 3.50
N ALA A 62 -13.01 11.41 3.93
CA ALA A 62 -13.30 12.75 3.46
C ALA A 62 -12.39 13.84 4.07
N SER A 63 -11.89 13.64 5.28
CA SER A 63 -11.06 14.63 5.99
C SER A 63 -9.55 14.46 5.74
N SER A 64 -9.11 13.25 5.42
CA SER A 64 -7.69 12.91 5.26
C SER A 64 -7.09 13.50 3.98
N LYS A 65 -5.76 13.65 3.99
CA LYS A 65 -5.01 14.26 2.89
C LYS A 65 -3.74 13.49 2.53
N ASP A 66 -3.22 12.68 3.46
CA ASP A 66 -2.04 11.85 3.23
C ASP A 66 -2.48 10.51 2.63
N PHE A 67 -1.68 9.98 1.70
CA PHE A 67 -1.96 8.67 1.12
C PHE A 67 -1.81 7.55 2.16
N ARG A 68 -0.94 7.73 3.17
CA ARG A 68 -0.71 6.75 4.23
C ARG A 68 -1.95 6.56 5.08
N ASP A 69 -2.67 7.64 5.39
CA ASP A 69 -3.96 7.56 6.09
C ASP A 69 -4.93 6.65 5.33
N TYR A 70 -5.00 6.79 4.01
CA TYR A 70 -5.87 5.96 3.18
C TYR A 70 -5.47 4.48 3.14
N LEU A 71 -4.17 4.17 3.20
CA LEU A 71 -3.70 2.79 3.32
C LEU A 71 -4.07 2.18 4.66
N ASP A 72 -3.88 2.91 5.75
CA ASP A 72 -4.31 2.49 7.09
C ASP A 72 -5.83 2.26 7.11
N PHE A 73 -6.61 3.13 6.47
CA PHE A 73 -8.06 2.95 6.39
C PHE A 73 -8.41 1.70 5.61
N ALA A 74 -7.81 1.48 4.44
CA ALA A 74 -8.07 0.31 3.62
C ALA A 74 -7.79 -1.00 4.38
N TYR A 75 -6.69 -1.03 5.14
CA TYR A 75 -6.36 -2.14 6.03
C TYR A 75 -7.47 -2.39 7.05
N TYR A 76 -7.85 -1.38 7.84
CA TYR A 76 -8.86 -1.54 8.89
C TYR A 76 -10.27 -1.82 8.37
N ILE A 77 -10.65 -1.25 7.23
CA ILE A 77 -11.95 -1.44 6.58
C ILE A 77 -12.13 -2.90 6.14
N SER A 78 -11.05 -3.53 5.66
CA SER A 78 -11.08 -4.87 5.06
C SER A 78 -10.93 -6.02 6.04
N LYS A 79 -10.56 -5.76 7.30
CA LYS A 79 -10.38 -6.82 8.30
C LYS A 79 -11.67 -7.61 8.49
N GLU A 80 -11.54 -8.94 8.48
CA GLU A 80 -12.65 -9.89 8.59
C GLU A 80 -13.40 -9.79 9.92
N ASP A 81 -12.72 -9.37 11.00
CA ASP A 81 -13.30 -9.20 12.33
C ASP A 81 -13.85 -7.78 12.58
N GLY A 82 -13.78 -6.92 11.58
CA GLY A 82 -14.33 -5.57 11.57
C GLY A 82 -15.42 -5.41 10.51
N LEU A 83 -15.34 -4.32 9.73
CA LEU A 83 -16.38 -3.99 8.74
C LEU A 83 -16.39 -4.95 7.54
N CYS A 84 -15.24 -5.59 7.24
CA CYS A 84 -15.05 -6.51 6.12
C CYS A 84 -15.57 -5.95 4.78
N ASP A 85 -15.38 -4.65 4.53
CA ASP A 85 -15.90 -3.98 3.34
C ASP A 85 -14.83 -3.74 2.28
N ASN A 86 -14.61 -4.76 1.45
CA ASN A 86 -13.66 -4.71 0.35
C ASN A 86 -14.02 -3.65 -0.72
N THR A 87 -15.29 -3.22 -0.80
CA THR A 87 -15.68 -2.16 -1.74
C THR A 87 -15.18 -0.81 -1.25
N LEU A 88 -15.41 -0.50 0.03
CA LEU A 88 -14.93 0.73 0.65
C LEU A 88 -13.39 0.74 0.80
N ALA A 89 -12.77 -0.40 1.10
CA ALA A 89 -11.31 -0.51 1.13
C ALA A 89 -10.70 -0.18 -0.25
N LYS A 90 -11.32 -0.68 -1.33
CA LYS A 90 -10.92 -0.33 -2.70
C LYS A 90 -11.06 1.16 -3.01
N GLU A 91 -12.06 1.85 -2.45
CA GLU A 91 -12.19 3.30 -2.56
C GLU A 91 -11.06 4.04 -1.83
N ALA A 92 -10.68 3.59 -0.64
CA ALA A 92 -9.55 4.13 0.10
C ALA A 92 -8.24 3.98 -0.71
N TYR A 93 -7.98 2.82 -1.31
CA TYR A 93 -6.83 2.64 -2.20
C TYR A 93 -6.83 3.58 -3.41
N LYS A 94 -8.00 3.80 -4.05
CA LYS A 94 -8.09 4.78 -5.13
C LYS A 94 -7.71 6.19 -4.65
N LEU A 95 -8.14 6.58 -3.45
CA LEU A 95 -7.74 7.86 -2.86
C LEU A 95 -6.23 7.90 -2.59
N ALA A 96 -5.64 6.83 -2.02
CA ALA A 96 -4.19 6.71 -1.82
C ALA A 96 -3.41 6.94 -3.12
N ILE A 97 -3.81 6.24 -4.20
CA ILE A 97 -3.20 6.37 -5.53
C ILE A 97 -3.29 7.81 -6.04
N THR A 98 -4.43 8.50 -5.87
CA THR A 98 -4.57 9.90 -6.31
C THR A 98 -3.73 10.90 -5.52
N LYS A 99 -3.27 10.54 -4.31
CA LYS A 99 -2.43 11.40 -3.47
C LYS A 99 -0.94 11.09 -3.58
N ALA A 100 -0.57 9.89 -4.01
CA ALA A 100 0.83 9.54 -4.20
C ALA A 100 1.43 10.35 -5.36
N THR A 101 2.52 11.06 -5.06
CA THR A 101 3.26 11.88 -6.04
C THR A 101 4.69 11.40 -6.24
N LEU A 102 5.22 10.62 -5.30
CA LEU A 102 6.57 10.07 -5.37
C LEU A 102 6.52 8.62 -5.86
N LEU A 103 7.46 8.24 -6.73
CA LEU A 103 7.62 6.87 -7.20
C LEU A 103 7.65 5.84 -6.06
N ARG A 104 8.41 6.13 -4.99
CA ARG A 104 8.51 5.26 -3.82
C ARG A 104 7.16 5.05 -3.14
N ASP A 105 6.33 6.09 -3.08
CA ASP A 105 5.00 6.01 -2.47
C ASP A 105 4.04 5.22 -3.36
N MET A 106 4.13 5.36 -4.69
CA MET A 106 3.38 4.51 -5.63
C MET A 106 3.79 3.03 -5.53
N ARG A 107 5.10 2.74 -5.48
CA ARG A 107 5.59 1.38 -5.25
C ARG A 107 5.05 0.82 -3.95
N TYR A 108 5.13 1.57 -2.85
CA TYR A 108 4.61 1.12 -1.55
C TYR A 108 3.10 0.81 -1.58
N ILE A 109 2.30 1.59 -2.31
CA ILE A 109 0.88 1.29 -2.51
C ILE A 109 0.70 -0.03 -3.29
N ALA A 110 1.49 -0.25 -4.34
CA ALA A 110 1.44 -1.49 -5.13
C ALA A 110 1.90 -2.72 -4.34
N ASP A 111 2.98 -2.59 -3.55
CA ASP A 111 3.46 -3.61 -2.61
C ASP A 111 2.33 -3.99 -1.64
N THR A 112 1.68 -2.99 -1.04
CA THR A 112 0.58 -3.21 -0.08
C THR A 112 -0.62 -3.90 -0.74
N LEU A 113 -1.04 -3.45 -1.94
CA LEU A 113 -2.15 -4.05 -2.69
C LEU A 113 -1.90 -5.51 -3.12
N SER A 114 -0.63 -5.90 -3.22
CA SER A 114 -0.23 -7.25 -3.65
C SER A 114 0.11 -8.18 -2.49
N THR A 115 0.38 -7.63 -1.30
CA THR A 115 0.73 -8.40 -0.11
C THR A 115 -0.48 -9.15 0.42
N LYS A 116 -0.37 -10.48 0.54
CA LYS A 116 -1.47 -11.35 1.01
C LYS A 116 -1.46 -11.50 2.54
N ASP A 117 -1.88 -10.47 3.28
CA ASP A 117 -1.77 -10.39 4.75
C ASP A 117 -3.06 -10.04 5.52
N ASN A 118 -4.14 -10.80 5.31
CA ASN A 118 -5.45 -10.63 5.98
C ASN A 118 -6.06 -9.22 5.81
N SER A 119 -5.75 -8.59 4.67
CA SER A 119 -6.23 -7.28 4.24
C SER A 119 -6.75 -7.38 2.80
N PHE A 120 -7.39 -6.31 2.33
CA PHE A 120 -7.80 -6.20 0.93
C PHE A 120 -6.57 -6.22 0.00
N THR A 121 -6.59 -7.16 -0.94
CA THR A 121 -5.63 -7.27 -2.05
C THR A 121 -6.34 -7.11 -3.39
N ASP A 122 -5.67 -6.48 -4.36
CA ASP A 122 -6.14 -6.40 -5.75
C ASP A 122 -4.93 -6.44 -6.68
N GLU A 123 -4.55 -7.64 -7.12
CA GLU A 123 -3.37 -7.87 -7.96
C GLU A 123 -3.41 -7.05 -9.26
N ASN A 124 -4.60 -6.86 -9.85
CA ASN A 124 -4.74 -6.06 -11.07
C ASN A 124 -4.51 -4.57 -10.80
N MET A 125 -5.01 -4.07 -9.68
CA MET A 125 -4.74 -2.70 -9.25
C MET A 125 -3.26 -2.52 -8.92
N ALA A 126 -2.63 -3.46 -8.19
CA ALA A 126 -1.20 -3.45 -7.91
C ALA A 126 -0.37 -3.38 -9.21
N LYS A 127 -0.65 -4.26 -10.18
CA LYS A 127 0.00 -4.24 -11.50
C LYS A 127 -0.17 -2.90 -12.23
N SER A 128 -1.34 -2.27 -12.12
CA SER A 128 -1.57 -0.94 -12.69
C SER A 128 -0.70 0.12 -12.01
N VAL A 129 -0.61 0.11 -10.68
CA VAL A 129 0.19 1.07 -9.92
C VAL A 129 1.68 0.88 -10.16
N TYR A 130 2.17 -0.37 -10.24
CA TYR A 130 3.55 -0.66 -10.67
C TYR A 130 3.84 -0.09 -12.07
N LYS A 131 2.93 -0.27 -13.03
CA LYS A 131 3.08 0.30 -14.38
C LYS A 131 3.17 1.82 -14.36
N ASP A 132 2.44 2.49 -13.49
CA ASP A 132 2.53 3.94 -13.36
C ASP A 132 3.82 4.39 -12.64
N ALA A 133 4.30 3.62 -11.66
CA ALA A 133 5.61 3.84 -11.04
C ALA A 133 6.77 3.65 -12.04
N ILE A 134 6.69 2.64 -12.91
CA ILE A 134 7.66 2.39 -14.00
C ILE A 134 7.71 3.57 -14.96
N LYS A 135 6.56 4.18 -15.31
CA LYS A 135 6.53 5.38 -16.18
C LYS A 135 7.18 6.60 -15.54
N GLN A 136 7.26 6.66 -14.21
CA GLN A 136 7.91 7.76 -13.47
C GLN A 136 9.38 7.47 -13.14
N SER A 137 9.84 6.23 -13.37
CA SER A 137 11.21 5.81 -13.10
C SER A 137 12.16 6.47 -14.11
N ASN A 138 13.33 6.92 -13.63
CA ASN A 138 14.33 7.54 -14.51
C ASN A 138 15.72 6.91 -14.37
N THR A 139 15.97 6.18 -13.28
CA THR A 139 17.27 5.60 -12.98
C THR A 139 17.22 4.08 -13.00
N ALA A 140 18.36 3.44 -13.25
CA ALA A 140 18.50 1.99 -13.09
C ALA A 140 18.02 1.52 -11.71
N TYR A 141 18.35 2.29 -10.66
CA TYR A 141 17.93 1.99 -9.30
C TYR A 141 16.41 1.97 -9.12
N ASP A 142 15.68 2.94 -9.69
CA ASP A 142 14.21 2.99 -9.63
C ASP A 142 13.59 1.71 -10.19
N TYR A 143 14.09 1.26 -11.35
CA TYR A 143 13.61 0.05 -12.00
C TYR A 143 13.95 -1.22 -11.20
N VAL A 144 15.20 -1.37 -10.72
CA VAL A 144 15.60 -2.51 -9.86
C VAL A 144 14.70 -2.60 -8.65
N SER A 145 14.48 -1.47 -7.99
CA SER A 145 13.60 -1.31 -6.84
C SER A 145 12.17 -1.81 -7.08
N ILE A 146 11.64 -1.69 -8.30
CA ILE A 146 10.30 -2.19 -8.66
C ILE A 146 10.37 -3.68 -9.04
N ALA A 147 11.43 -4.09 -9.74
CA ALA A 147 11.63 -5.48 -10.14
C ALA A 147 11.78 -6.42 -8.94
N GLU A 148 12.46 -5.98 -7.87
CA GLU A 148 12.57 -6.71 -6.60
C GLU A 148 11.19 -6.92 -5.95
N SER A 149 10.38 -5.86 -5.82
CA SER A 149 8.99 -5.99 -5.32
C SER A 149 8.15 -6.97 -6.15
N LEU A 150 8.33 -6.98 -7.47
CA LEU A 150 7.60 -7.89 -8.36
C LEU A 150 7.99 -9.35 -8.15
N CYS A 151 9.22 -9.64 -7.71
CA CYS A 151 9.68 -10.99 -7.41
C CYS A 151 9.21 -11.53 -6.05
N ASP A 152 8.85 -10.66 -5.10
CA ASP A 152 8.54 -11.07 -3.72
C ASP A 152 7.39 -12.09 -3.67
N GLU A 153 7.67 -13.24 -3.05
CA GLU A 153 6.75 -14.38 -2.95
C GLU A 153 5.48 -14.09 -2.15
N LYS A 154 5.50 -13.08 -1.26
CA LYS A 154 4.34 -12.63 -0.49
C LYS A 154 3.48 -11.63 -1.26
N MET A 155 3.98 -11.12 -2.38
CA MET A 155 3.34 -10.13 -3.22
C MET A 155 2.84 -10.77 -4.53
N LEU A 156 3.19 -10.19 -5.69
CA LEU A 156 2.76 -10.69 -6.98
C LEU A 156 3.54 -11.94 -7.43
N ASN A 157 4.79 -12.12 -6.98
CA ASN A 157 5.71 -13.15 -7.48
C ASN A 157 5.70 -13.27 -9.02
N ASP A 158 5.65 -12.14 -9.71
CA ASP A 158 5.54 -12.03 -11.15
C ASP A 158 6.96 -11.85 -11.74
N LYS A 159 7.73 -12.96 -11.73
CA LYS A 159 9.12 -12.97 -12.19
C LYS A 159 9.26 -12.63 -13.69
N GLU A 160 8.22 -12.90 -14.49
CA GLU A 160 8.19 -12.49 -15.89
C GLU A 160 8.10 -10.97 -16.00
N PHE A 161 7.18 -10.34 -15.27
CA PHE A 161 7.08 -8.89 -15.24
C PHE A 161 8.33 -8.25 -14.62
N ALA A 162 8.87 -8.81 -13.54
CA ALA A 162 10.13 -8.35 -12.95
C ALA A 162 11.28 -8.35 -13.96
N LYS A 163 11.39 -9.39 -14.79
CA LYS A 163 12.38 -9.48 -15.86
C LYS A 163 12.26 -8.35 -16.87
N GLU A 164 11.04 -8.01 -17.31
CA GLU A 164 10.81 -6.85 -18.19
C GLU A 164 11.29 -5.54 -17.54
N VAL A 165 11.09 -5.38 -16.23
CA VAL A 165 11.54 -4.19 -15.50
C VAL A 165 13.06 -4.15 -15.33
N TYR A 166 13.71 -5.29 -15.06
CA TYR A 166 15.18 -5.38 -15.07
C TYR A 166 15.77 -5.01 -16.43
N GLU A 167 15.12 -5.37 -17.55
CA GLU A 167 15.57 -4.93 -18.87
C GLU A 167 15.46 -3.41 -19.05
N LEU A 168 14.50 -2.74 -18.41
CA LEU A 168 14.44 -1.28 -18.35
C LEU A 168 15.57 -0.71 -17.50
N ALA A 169 15.90 -1.35 -16.37
CA ALA A 169 17.04 -0.97 -15.53
C ALA A 169 18.36 -1.00 -16.32
N ILE A 170 18.60 -2.08 -17.08
CA ILE A 170 19.79 -2.22 -17.94
C ILE A 170 19.83 -1.13 -19.01
N LYS A 171 18.70 -0.74 -19.59
CA LYS A 171 18.66 0.35 -20.59
C LYS A 171 18.92 1.73 -19.98
N ALA A 172 18.60 1.90 -18.70
CA ALA A 172 18.76 3.14 -17.95
C ALA A 172 20.11 3.24 -17.22
N CYS A 173 20.98 2.22 -17.32
CA CYS A 173 22.28 2.26 -16.65
C CYS A 173 23.20 3.32 -17.28
N GLU A 174 23.91 4.05 -16.45
CA GLU A 174 24.87 5.08 -16.89
C GLU A 174 26.32 4.61 -16.79
N ASN A 175 26.59 3.54 -16.03
CA ASN A 175 27.95 3.06 -15.74
C ASN A 175 27.99 1.55 -15.45
N SER A 176 29.21 1.02 -15.39
CA SER A 176 29.49 -0.40 -15.09
C SER A 176 28.99 -0.83 -13.72
N ASP A 177 29.09 0.04 -12.72
CA ASP A 177 28.77 -0.29 -11.33
C ASP A 177 27.25 -0.52 -11.17
N GLU A 178 26.43 0.23 -11.90
CA GLU A 178 24.98 0.00 -11.99
C GLU A 178 24.63 -1.32 -12.67
N LEU A 179 25.34 -1.69 -13.75
CA LEU A 179 25.17 -3.00 -14.39
C LEU A 179 25.54 -4.15 -13.44
N GLU A 180 26.61 -3.99 -12.66
CA GLU A 180 27.00 -4.95 -11.63
C GLU A 180 25.94 -5.05 -10.53
N ALA A 181 25.40 -3.94 -10.06
CA ALA A 181 24.32 -3.92 -9.08
C ALA A 181 23.04 -4.62 -9.61
N ILE A 182 22.67 -4.39 -10.86
CA ILE A 182 21.55 -5.09 -11.51
C ILE A 182 21.83 -6.61 -11.56
N ALA A 183 23.03 -7.02 -11.99
CA ALA A 183 23.41 -8.43 -12.06
C ALA A 183 23.39 -9.10 -10.68
N GLN A 184 23.86 -8.41 -9.64
CA GLN A 184 23.80 -8.87 -8.25
C GLN A 184 22.37 -9.05 -7.78
N SER A 185 21.46 -8.15 -8.14
CA SER A 185 20.04 -8.26 -7.78
C SER A 185 19.36 -9.43 -8.52
N VAL A 186 19.61 -9.59 -9.82
CA VAL A 186 19.05 -10.68 -10.66
C VAL A 186 19.40 -12.07 -10.14
N VAL A 187 20.62 -12.27 -9.61
CA VAL A 187 21.07 -13.59 -9.12
C VAL A 187 20.54 -13.94 -7.73
N GLN A 188 19.96 -13.00 -6.98
CA GLN A 188 19.43 -13.31 -5.65
C GLN A 188 18.28 -14.32 -5.74
N GLU A 189 18.25 -15.24 -4.77
CA GLU A 189 17.25 -16.31 -4.66
C GLU A 189 15.82 -15.74 -4.54
N ASP A 190 15.66 -14.70 -3.72
CA ASP A 190 14.40 -13.99 -3.50
C ASP A 190 13.95 -13.17 -4.74
N ASN A 191 14.83 -13.01 -5.74
CA ASN A 191 14.55 -12.30 -6.98
C ASN A 191 14.35 -13.31 -8.14
N LEU A 192 15.10 -13.17 -9.24
CA LEU A 192 14.96 -14.04 -10.40
C LEU A 192 15.73 -15.35 -10.26
N ALA A 193 16.75 -15.41 -9.40
CA ALA A 193 17.68 -16.53 -9.30
C ALA A 193 18.27 -16.97 -10.67
N ASP A 194 18.46 -16.03 -11.60
CA ASP A 194 18.92 -16.32 -12.97
C ASP A 194 20.43 -16.05 -13.10
N GLU A 195 21.24 -16.98 -12.60
CA GLU A 195 22.71 -16.92 -12.68
C GLU A 195 23.21 -16.75 -14.12
N THR A 196 22.56 -17.41 -15.08
CA THR A 196 22.99 -17.37 -16.49
C THR A 196 22.76 -15.98 -17.07
N TRP A 197 21.66 -15.32 -16.74
CA TRP A 197 21.41 -13.97 -17.18
C TRP A 197 22.28 -12.95 -16.44
N ALA A 198 22.47 -13.09 -15.13
CA ALA A 198 23.38 -12.25 -14.37
C ALA A 198 24.81 -12.25 -14.95
N LEU A 199 25.35 -13.42 -15.32
CA LEU A 199 26.65 -13.53 -16.00
C LEU A 199 26.70 -12.77 -17.34
N LYS A 200 25.61 -12.73 -18.09
CA LYS A 200 25.54 -11.93 -19.32
C LYS A 200 25.57 -10.44 -18.99
N ILE A 201 24.88 -9.99 -17.95
CA ILE A 201 24.87 -8.59 -17.52
C ILE A 201 26.28 -8.17 -17.04
N TYR A 202 26.95 -8.98 -16.20
CA TYR A 202 28.35 -8.75 -15.81
C TYR A 202 29.30 -8.62 -17.01
N SER A 203 29.07 -9.39 -18.08
CA SER A 203 29.90 -9.27 -19.28
C SER A 203 29.75 -7.91 -19.96
N MET A 204 28.59 -7.26 -19.83
CA MET A 204 28.34 -5.90 -20.36
C MET A 204 29.14 -4.84 -19.59
N SER A 205 29.24 -4.97 -18.26
CA SER A 205 30.01 -4.01 -17.42
C SER A 205 31.50 -4.01 -17.77
N SER A 206 32.04 -5.17 -18.15
CA SER A 206 33.46 -5.30 -18.55
C SER A 206 33.81 -4.67 -19.91
N LEU A 207 32.79 -4.35 -20.73
CA LEU A 207 32.95 -3.81 -22.09
C LEU A 207 32.79 -2.29 -22.16
N SER A 208 32.24 -1.63 -21.13
CA SER A 208 31.98 -0.18 -21.11
C SER A 208 33.21 0.64 -20.66
N LYS A 209 34.35 0.50 -21.36
CA LYS A 209 35.56 1.31 -21.16
C LYS A 209 35.54 2.64 -21.92
#